data_AF-A0A4Q1QZW6-F1
#
_entry.id   AF-A0A4Q1QZW6-F1
#
_cell.length_a   1.000
_cell.length_b   1.000
_cell.length_c   1.000
_cell.angle_alpha   90.00
_cell.angle_beta   90.00
_cell.angle_gamma   90.00
#
_symmetry.space_group_name_H-M   'P 1'
#
loop_
_entity.id
_entity.type
_entity.pdbx_description
1 polymer ?
#
loop_
_entity_poly.entity_id
_entity_poly.type
_entity_poly.pdbx_seq_one_letter_code
_entity_poly.pdbx_strand_id
1 'polypeptide(L)'
;MPPSRARATTTALALLLLATTGTACTAAEHASTPASHAAPPPPATRQVKPLQLPLDAYASTVAETHLVEDAQDVLMRRCMKGLGMEWKALPRVTARDIEPPNLGRYGADEADALQYGYHPRPDPPSVVRRNRAWDEREALPAEVQRAAYGASGKGGCLKEARHQLVGDTAPPDYHAFNQLTGTALKASRRTPEVRDVLRRWHTCMAKAGFDYPEPMAAAVSERWKTPDPTPAERATARADVACQQSATVVKVWSAAESRIQRRLIEQNADRLDGAKARKDRWLAAARRVLGHEGGAHHPRHLSDH
;
A
#
# COMPACT_ATOMS: atom_id res chain seq x y z
N MET A 1 -8.02 16.22 38.95
CA MET A 1 -7.37 16.56 40.24
C MET A 1 -5.88 16.27 40.12
N PRO A 2 -4.99 17.24 40.40
CA PRO A 2 -3.59 17.24 39.99
C PRO A 2 -2.64 16.78 41.10
N PRO A 3 -1.34 16.65 40.79
CA PRO A 3 -0.34 17.40 41.54
C PRO A 3 0.51 18.23 40.57
N SER A 4 0.47 19.56 40.67
CA SER A 4 1.30 20.42 41.54
C SER A 4 2.68 20.72 40.96
N ARG A 5 2.83 22.02 40.68
CA ARG A 5 3.97 22.74 40.10
C ARG A 5 5.15 22.76 41.05
N ALA A 6 6.36 22.62 40.52
CA ALA A 6 7.57 23.16 41.13
C ALA A 6 8.16 24.22 40.19
N ARG A 7 8.17 25.46 40.67
CA ARG A 7 8.87 26.61 40.07
C ARG A 7 10.34 26.52 40.48
N ALA A 8 11.25 26.67 39.53
CA ALA A 8 12.64 27.01 39.81
C ALA A 8 12.99 28.29 39.05
N THR A 9 13.03 29.38 39.80
CA THR A 9 13.61 30.66 39.42
C THR A 9 15.13 30.58 39.57
N THR A 10 15.87 30.98 38.54
CA THR A 10 17.25 31.48 38.71
C THR A 10 17.47 32.65 37.76
N THR A 11 17.56 33.82 38.38
CA THR A 11 18.13 35.06 37.88
C THR A 11 19.65 34.95 37.82
N ALA A 12 20.28 35.34 36.70
CA ALA A 12 21.68 35.74 36.69
C ALA A 12 21.94 36.85 35.65
N LEU A 13 22.20 38.01 36.23
CA LEU A 13 22.72 39.29 35.79
C LEU A 13 23.77 39.31 34.64
N ALA A 14 23.49 40.17 33.66
CA ALA A 14 24.33 41.14 32.95
C ALA A 14 25.83 40.88 32.64
N LEU A 15 26.21 41.13 31.37
CA LEU A 15 27.31 42.06 31.07
C LEU A 15 27.17 42.67 29.66
N LEU A 16 27.07 44.00 29.65
CA LEU A 16 27.15 44.88 28.49
C LEU A 16 28.55 44.81 27.87
N LEU A 17 28.61 44.95 26.54
CA LEU A 17 29.65 45.67 25.81
C LEU A 17 29.06 46.17 24.48
N LEU A 18 28.61 47.42 24.46
CA LEU A 18 28.43 48.22 23.24
C LEU A 18 29.70 49.05 23.04
N ALA A 19 30.26 49.06 21.82
CA ALA A 19 30.60 50.29 21.10
C ALA A 19 31.19 50.04 19.70
N THR A 20 30.62 50.76 18.73
CA THR A 20 31.19 51.23 17.44
C THR A 20 31.41 50.15 16.35
N THR A 21 31.18 50.35 15.06
CA THR A 21 31.10 51.57 14.21
C THR A 21 30.02 51.43 13.14
N GLY A 22 29.42 52.57 12.77
CA GLY A 22 28.46 52.67 11.69
C GLY A 22 29.08 52.51 10.31
N THR A 23 28.36 51.82 9.44
CA THR A 23 28.46 51.98 7.99
C THR A 23 27.05 51.89 7.45
N ALA A 24 26.51 53.04 7.06
CA ALA A 24 25.27 53.15 6.32
C ALA A 24 25.53 52.64 4.90
N CYS A 25 24.90 51.51 4.54
CA CYS A 25 24.71 51.13 3.15
C CYS A 25 23.21 51.19 2.85
N THR A 26 22.89 52.05 1.88
CA THR A 26 21.57 52.30 1.32
C THR A 26 20.97 50.99 0.79
N ALA A 27 19.81 50.61 1.34
CA ALA A 27 18.99 49.55 0.78
C ALA A 27 18.36 50.05 -0.52
N ALA A 28 18.85 49.57 -1.66
CA ALA A 28 18.10 49.61 -2.90
C ALA A 28 16.99 48.56 -2.81
N GLU A 29 15.75 49.01 -2.75
CA GLU A 29 14.57 48.16 -2.87
C GLU A 29 14.50 47.57 -4.29
N HIS A 30 15.05 46.37 -4.46
CA HIS A 30 14.69 45.53 -5.59
C HIS A 30 13.33 44.89 -5.31
N ALA A 31 12.29 45.56 -5.80
CA ALA A 31 10.96 44.98 -5.97
C ALA A 31 11.08 43.65 -6.72
N SER A 32 10.99 42.54 -5.99
CA SER A 32 10.93 41.21 -6.57
C SER A 32 9.52 40.98 -7.06
N THR A 33 9.35 40.97 -8.37
CA THR A 33 8.12 40.55 -9.06
C THR A 33 7.71 39.15 -8.57
N PRO A 34 6.43 38.90 -8.23
CA PRO A 34 6.01 37.57 -7.83
C PRO A 34 6.07 36.64 -9.04
N ALA A 35 6.97 35.66 -8.98
CA ALA A 35 7.04 34.60 -9.99
C ALA A 35 5.76 33.75 -9.94
N SER A 36 4.95 33.98 -10.97
CA SER A 36 3.98 33.10 -11.61
C SER A 36 3.86 31.67 -11.07
N HIS A 37 2.63 31.33 -10.68
CA HIS A 37 2.02 30.00 -10.58
C HIS A 37 2.86 28.88 -11.22
N ALA A 38 3.54 28.10 -10.38
CA ALA A 38 4.15 26.86 -10.78
C ALA A 38 3.06 25.92 -11.35
N ALA A 39 3.23 25.51 -12.61
CA ALA A 39 2.38 24.50 -13.22
C ALA A 39 2.42 23.21 -12.38
N PRO A 40 1.29 22.47 -12.27
CA PRO A 40 1.29 21.19 -11.58
C PRO A 40 2.33 20.25 -12.24
N PRO A 41 3.07 19.45 -11.45
CA PRO A 41 4.00 18.50 -12.01
C PRO A 41 3.24 17.53 -12.95
N PRO A 42 3.86 17.13 -14.07
CA PRO A 42 3.24 16.16 -14.97
C PRO A 42 2.93 14.87 -14.18
N PRO A 43 1.83 14.17 -14.50
CA PRO A 43 1.52 12.91 -13.84
C PRO A 43 2.73 11.98 -13.98
N ALA A 44 3.16 11.38 -12.87
CA ALA A 44 4.24 10.41 -12.84
C ALA A 44 3.87 9.24 -13.77
N THR A 45 4.30 9.33 -15.02
CA THR A 45 4.01 8.39 -16.11
C THR A 45 5.11 7.34 -16.24
N ARG A 46 6.02 7.26 -15.26
CA ARG A 46 6.91 6.12 -15.15
C ARG A 46 6.06 4.97 -14.61
N GLN A 47 5.51 4.15 -15.51
CA GLN A 47 5.15 2.78 -15.17
C GLN A 47 6.40 2.15 -14.57
N VAL A 48 6.53 2.21 -13.24
CA VAL A 48 7.52 1.45 -12.50
C VAL A 48 7.19 0.00 -12.83
N LYS A 49 8.09 -0.67 -13.57
CA LYS A 49 7.92 -2.09 -13.84
C LYS A 49 7.73 -2.78 -12.49
N PRO A 50 6.61 -3.47 -12.27
CA PRO A 50 6.26 -3.97 -10.94
C PRO A 50 7.39 -4.84 -10.42
N LEU A 51 7.78 -4.62 -9.17
CA LEU A 51 8.79 -5.41 -8.50
C LEU A 51 8.21 -6.81 -8.25
N GLN A 52 8.69 -7.79 -9.01
CA GLN A 52 8.29 -9.18 -8.87
C GLN A 52 9.32 -9.96 -8.06
N LEU A 53 8.85 -10.70 -7.07
CA LEU A 53 9.64 -11.61 -6.24
C LEU A 53 9.16 -13.05 -6.41
N PRO A 54 10.03 -14.06 -6.25
CA PRO A 54 9.68 -15.46 -6.49
C PRO A 54 8.44 -15.97 -5.73
N LEU A 55 8.24 -15.54 -4.48
CA LEU A 55 7.09 -15.96 -3.68
C LEU A 55 5.75 -15.37 -4.17
N ASP A 56 5.76 -14.29 -4.97
CA ASP A 56 4.54 -13.63 -5.47
C ASP A 56 3.63 -14.59 -6.27
N ALA A 57 4.21 -15.65 -6.84
CA ALA A 57 3.47 -16.68 -7.57
C ALA A 57 2.49 -17.49 -6.68
N TYR A 58 2.67 -17.47 -5.36
CA TYR A 58 2.00 -18.37 -4.42
C TYR A 58 0.91 -17.70 -3.58
N ALA A 59 0.79 -16.37 -3.62
CA ALA A 59 -0.28 -15.63 -2.95
C ALA A 59 -1.17 -14.89 -3.95
N SER A 60 -2.37 -14.52 -3.50
CA SER A 60 -3.26 -13.66 -4.26
C SER A 60 -2.72 -12.23 -4.28
N THR A 61 -2.59 -11.67 -5.48
CA THR A 61 -2.43 -10.22 -5.64
C THR A 61 -3.70 -9.48 -5.21
N VAL A 62 -3.63 -8.17 -4.97
CA VAL A 62 -4.82 -7.33 -4.67
C VAL A 62 -5.89 -7.48 -5.76
N ALA A 63 -5.48 -7.51 -7.04
CA ALA A 63 -6.38 -7.74 -8.17
C ALA A 63 -7.09 -9.10 -8.09
N GLU A 64 -6.33 -10.15 -7.78
CA GLU A 64 -6.85 -11.51 -7.64
C GLU A 64 -7.81 -11.64 -6.45
N THR A 65 -7.55 -10.94 -5.34
CA THR A 65 -8.46 -10.87 -4.20
C THR A 65 -9.78 -10.21 -4.59
N HIS A 66 -9.75 -9.03 -5.22
CA HIS A 66 -10.97 -8.38 -5.69
C HIS A 66 -11.74 -9.21 -6.71
N LEU A 67 -11.05 -9.93 -7.60
CA LEU A 67 -11.69 -10.85 -8.55
C LEU A 67 -12.52 -11.92 -7.83
N VAL A 68 -11.96 -12.53 -6.77
CA VAL A 68 -12.65 -13.53 -5.96
C VAL A 68 -13.82 -12.92 -5.19
N GLU A 69 -13.62 -11.76 -4.58
CA GLU A 69 -14.67 -11.04 -3.84
C GLU A 69 -15.84 -10.67 -4.76
N ASP A 70 -15.56 -10.13 -5.94
CA ASP A 70 -16.58 -9.74 -6.92
C ASP A 70 -17.41 -10.94 -7.37
N ALA A 71 -16.76 -12.10 -7.60
CA ALA A 71 -17.45 -13.33 -7.93
C ALA A 71 -18.31 -13.87 -6.78
N GLN A 72 -17.79 -13.82 -5.55
CA GLN A 72 -18.54 -14.20 -4.37
C GLN A 72 -19.76 -13.29 -4.20
N ASP A 73 -19.64 -11.99 -4.45
CA ASP A 73 -20.71 -11.01 -4.29
C ASP A 73 -21.84 -11.19 -5.32
N VAL A 74 -21.51 -11.62 -6.54
CA VAL A 74 -22.51 -12.05 -7.55
C VAL A 74 -23.35 -13.21 -7.03
N LEU A 75 -22.71 -14.22 -6.43
CA LEU A 75 -23.41 -15.39 -5.90
C LEU A 75 -24.20 -15.03 -4.63
N MET A 76 -23.67 -14.17 -3.76
CA MET A 76 -24.40 -13.64 -2.61
C MET A 76 -25.66 -12.91 -3.07
N ARG A 77 -25.59 -12.09 -4.12
CA ARG A 77 -26.76 -11.42 -4.69
C ARG A 77 -27.84 -12.38 -5.13
N ARG A 78 -27.47 -13.50 -5.76
CA ARG A 78 -28.43 -14.54 -6.18
C ARG A 78 -29.12 -15.19 -4.98
N CYS A 79 -28.36 -15.54 -3.94
CA CYS A 79 -28.91 -16.12 -2.71
C CYS A 79 -29.85 -15.15 -2.00
N MET A 80 -29.42 -13.89 -1.79
CA MET A 80 -30.23 -12.87 -1.12
C MET A 80 -31.53 -12.59 -1.88
N LYS A 81 -31.47 -12.54 -3.22
CA LYS A 81 -32.66 -12.43 -4.08
C LYS A 81 -33.63 -13.59 -3.86
N GLY A 82 -33.13 -14.82 -3.68
CA GLY A 82 -33.95 -15.98 -3.35
C GLY A 82 -34.68 -15.87 -2.01
N LEU A 83 -34.14 -15.09 -1.07
CA LEU A 83 -34.76 -14.74 0.21
C LEU A 83 -35.69 -13.52 0.12
N GLY A 84 -35.89 -12.95 -1.06
CA GLY A 84 -36.65 -11.71 -1.25
C GLY A 84 -35.93 -10.46 -0.72
N MET A 85 -34.62 -10.52 -0.51
CA MET A 85 -33.81 -9.42 0.01
C MET A 85 -32.91 -8.85 -1.09
N GLU A 86 -32.87 -7.52 -1.19
CA GLU A 86 -31.95 -6.85 -2.09
C GLU A 86 -30.51 -6.93 -1.59
N TRP A 87 -29.58 -7.17 -2.52
CA TRP A 87 -28.14 -7.20 -2.24
C TRP A 87 -27.37 -6.50 -3.35
N LYS A 88 -26.96 -5.26 -3.06
CA LYS A 88 -26.22 -4.44 -4.01
C LYS A 88 -24.79 -4.95 -4.12
N ALA A 89 -24.37 -5.23 -5.34
CA ALA A 89 -23.00 -5.64 -5.62
C ALA A 89 -22.02 -4.50 -5.34
N LEU A 90 -20.83 -4.81 -4.84
CA LEU A 90 -19.77 -3.85 -4.64
C LEU A 90 -19.30 -3.28 -5.98
N PRO A 91 -19.00 -1.97 -6.06
CA PRO A 91 -18.30 -1.41 -7.19
C PRO A 91 -16.95 -2.11 -7.41
N ARG A 92 -16.64 -2.40 -8.67
CA ARG A 92 -15.34 -2.98 -9.04
C ARG A 92 -14.22 -1.96 -8.88
N VAL A 93 -13.07 -2.43 -8.39
CA VAL A 93 -11.82 -1.66 -8.41
C VAL A 93 -11.25 -1.72 -9.83
N THR A 94 -10.85 -0.58 -10.36
CA THR A 94 -10.30 -0.52 -11.73
C THR A 94 -8.85 -0.94 -11.74
N ALA A 95 -8.38 -1.62 -12.80
CA ALA A 95 -7.01 -2.13 -12.87
C ALA A 95 -5.92 -1.07 -12.65
N ARG A 96 -6.17 0.18 -13.07
CA ARG A 96 -5.27 1.33 -12.87
C ARG A 96 -5.18 1.82 -11.42
N ASP A 97 -6.18 1.50 -10.61
CA ASP A 97 -6.28 1.89 -9.20
C ASP A 97 -5.75 0.77 -8.29
N ILE A 98 -5.25 -0.33 -8.86
CA ILE A 98 -4.67 -1.45 -8.11
C ILE A 98 -3.18 -1.18 -7.91
N GLU A 99 -2.75 -1.21 -6.65
CA GLU A 99 -1.35 -1.04 -6.29
C GLU A 99 -0.48 -2.17 -6.87
N PRO A 100 0.67 -1.86 -7.48
CA PRO A 100 1.64 -2.85 -7.88
C PRO A 100 2.15 -3.67 -6.68
N PRO A 101 2.37 -4.99 -6.85
CA PRO A 101 3.00 -5.80 -5.82
C PRO A 101 4.37 -5.23 -5.40
N ASN A 102 4.69 -5.36 -4.13
CA ASN A 102 5.96 -4.95 -3.53
C ASN A 102 6.31 -3.45 -3.71
N LEU A 103 5.33 -2.59 -4.00
CA LEU A 103 5.54 -1.15 -3.92
C LEU A 103 5.99 -0.77 -2.50
N GLY A 104 6.99 0.11 -2.41
CA GLY A 104 7.52 0.58 -1.13
C GLY A 104 8.31 -0.46 -0.33
N ARG A 105 8.54 -1.67 -0.87
CA ARG A 105 9.12 -2.80 -0.09
C ARG A 105 10.51 -2.50 0.50
N TYR A 106 11.33 -1.72 -0.20
CA TYR A 106 12.71 -1.43 0.20
C TYR A 106 12.98 0.04 0.56
N GLY A 107 11.92 0.86 0.66
CA GLY A 107 12.01 2.30 0.88
C GLY A 107 10.94 3.05 0.08
N ALA A 108 10.93 4.39 0.16
CA ALA A 108 9.94 5.22 -0.51
C ALA A 108 9.97 5.07 -2.05
N ASP A 109 8.78 5.13 -2.67
CA ASP A 109 8.63 5.24 -4.12
C ASP A 109 8.85 6.70 -4.57
N GLU A 110 9.41 6.87 -5.77
CA GLU A 110 9.73 8.19 -6.33
C GLU A 110 8.48 9.05 -6.55
N ALA A 111 7.42 8.51 -7.13
CA ALA A 111 6.21 9.28 -7.41
C ALA A 111 5.53 9.72 -6.11
N ASP A 112 5.44 8.80 -5.14
CA ASP A 112 4.81 9.07 -3.85
C ASP A 112 5.65 10.05 -3.01
N ALA A 113 6.97 9.92 -2.98
CA ALA A 113 7.84 10.85 -2.26
C ALA A 113 7.69 12.30 -2.75
N LEU A 114 7.49 12.49 -4.06
CA LEU A 114 7.31 13.81 -4.64
C LEU A 114 5.99 14.46 -4.21
N GLN A 115 4.92 13.66 -4.11
CA GLN A 115 3.56 14.16 -3.91
C GLN A 115 3.11 14.10 -2.45
N TYR A 116 3.38 12.99 -1.78
CA TYR A 116 2.88 12.63 -0.45
C TYR A 116 3.99 12.51 0.60
N GLY A 117 5.26 12.54 0.21
CA GLY A 117 6.35 12.31 1.16
C GLY A 117 6.33 10.86 1.66
N TYR A 118 6.26 10.67 2.97
CA TYR A 118 6.07 9.37 3.61
C TYR A 118 4.63 9.11 4.06
N HIS A 119 3.72 10.06 3.86
CA HIS A 119 2.30 9.81 4.09
C HIS A 119 1.77 8.76 3.11
N PRO A 120 0.78 7.95 3.54
CA PRO A 120 0.08 7.10 2.62
C PRO A 120 -0.57 7.94 1.52
N ARG A 121 -0.51 7.43 0.29
CA ARG A 121 -1.29 7.99 -0.81
C ARG A 121 -2.79 7.93 -0.47
N PRO A 122 -3.59 8.95 -0.83
CA PRO A 122 -5.04 8.86 -0.73
C PRO A 122 -5.56 7.68 -1.55
N ASP A 123 -6.61 7.02 -1.04
CA ASP A 123 -7.27 5.94 -1.76
C ASP A 123 -7.74 6.42 -3.14
N PRO A 124 -7.48 5.66 -4.22
CA PRO A 124 -7.92 6.05 -5.54
C PRO A 124 -9.46 5.97 -5.67
N PRO A 125 -10.06 6.69 -6.63
CA PRO A 125 -11.52 6.85 -6.69
C PRO A 125 -12.33 5.55 -6.73
N SER A 126 -11.85 4.48 -7.39
CA SER A 126 -12.61 3.21 -7.37
C SER A 126 -12.56 2.48 -6.04
N VAL A 127 -11.45 2.61 -5.30
CA VAL A 127 -11.31 2.10 -3.93
C VAL A 127 -12.22 2.88 -2.99
N VAL A 128 -12.23 4.21 -3.07
CA VAL A 128 -13.13 5.07 -2.27
C VAL A 128 -14.61 4.69 -2.48
N ARG A 129 -15.03 4.49 -3.73
CA ARG A 129 -16.41 4.06 -4.02
C ARG A 129 -16.73 2.68 -3.46
N ARG A 130 -15.78 1.73 -3.55
CA ARG A 130 -15.95 0.38 -3.01
C ARG A 130 -16.04 0.40 -1.49
N ASN A 131 -15.17 1.16 -0.82
CA ASN A 131 -15.16 1.32 0.64
C ASN A 131 -16.48 1.93 1.12
N ARG A 132 -16.97 3.00 0.49
CA ARG A 132 -18.29 3.55 0.80
C ARG A 132 -19.41 2.52 0.67
N ALA A 133 -19.40 1.73 -0.40
CA ALA A 133 -20.41 0.68 -0.59
C ALA A 133 -20.29 -0.44 0.46
N TRP A 134 -19.08 -0.66 1.00
CA TRP A 134 -18.86 -1.55 2.12
C TRP A 134 -19.43 -0.97 3.42
N ASP A 135 -19.18 0.30 3.72
CA ASP A 135 -19.75 0.99 4.90
C ASP A 135 -21.29 1.00 4.86
N GLU A 136 -21.87 1.31 3.69
CA GLU A 136 -23.32 1.22 3.44
C GLU A 136 -23.86 -0.20 3.69
N ARG A 137 -23.07 -1.22 3.31
CA ARG A 137 -23.42 -2.62 3.50
C ARG A 137 -23.34 -3.01 4.97
N GLU A 138 -22.36 -2.54 5.74
CA GLU A 138 -22.26 -2.80 7.19
C GLU A 138 -23.40 -2.13 7.97
N ALA A 139 -23.92 -1.01 7.47
CA ALA A 139 -25.08 -0.32 8.04
C ALA A 139 -26.44 -0.94 7.69
N LEU A 140 -26.50 -2.05 6.94
CA LEU A 140 -27.76 -2.72 6.61
C LEU A 140 -28.49 -3.25 7.86
N PRO A 141 -29.82 -3.37 7.83
CA PRO A 141 -30.61 -3.91 8.94
C PRO A 141 -30.11 -5.27 9.42
N ALA A 142 -30.23 -5.53 10.72
CA ALA A 142 -29.71 -6.74 11.36
C ALA A 142 -30.28 -8.04 10.76
N GLU A 143 -31.51 -8.02 10.24
CA GLU A 143 -32.12 -9.14 9.54
C GLU A 143 -31.42 -9.45 8.21
N VAL A 144 -31.06 -8.42 7.44
CA VAL A 144 -30.32 -8.53 6.18
C VAL A 144 -28.89 -9.01 6.48
N GLN A 145 -28.24 -8.46 7.51
CA GLN A 145 -26.92 -8.93 7.96
C GLN A 145 -26.94 -10.41 8.34
N ARG A 146 -27.96 -10.84 9.09
CA ARG A 146 -28.11 -12.23 9.51
C ARG A 146 -28.36 -13.16 8.33
N ALA A 147 -29.14 -12.75 7.33
CA ALA A 147 -29.32 -13.51 6.10
C ALA A 147 -28.03 -13.60 5.28
N ALA A 148 -27.31 -12.48 5.15
CA ALA A 148 -26.08 -12.40 4.36
C ALA A 148 -24.92 -13.20 4.99
N TYR A 149 -24.70 -13.06 6.29
CA TYR A 149 -23.50 -13.54 6.97
C TYR A 149 -23.76 -14.56 8.07
N GLY A 150 -25.02 -14.85 8.41
CA GLY A 150 -25.36 -15.69 9.56
C GLY A 150 -25.02 -15.05 10.92
N ALA A 151 -25.46 -15.68 12.01
CA ALA A 151 -25.25 -15.14 13.37
C ALA A 151 -23.76 -15.05 13.77
N SER A 152 -22.89 -15.88 13.19
CA SER A 152 -21.46 -15.92 13.46
C SER A 152 -20.61 -15.07 12.49
N GLY A 153 -21.24 -14.40 11.52
CA GLY A 153 -20.54 -13.68 10.46
C GLY A 153 -19.89 -14.58 9.38
N LYS A 154 -20.05 -15.90 9.47
CA LYS A 154 -19.45 -16.90 8.55
C LYS A 154 -20.47 -17.88 7.95
N GLY A 155 -21.76 -17.62 8.16
CA GLY A 155 -22.89 -18.41 7.67
C GLY A 155 -23.67 -17.68 6.57
N GLY A 156 -24.98 -17.93 6.50
CA GLY A 156 -25.89 -17.24 5.58
C GLY A 156 -25.53 -17.41 4.10
N CYS A 157 -25.95 -16.44 3.29
CA CYS A 157 -25.65 -16.40 1.86
C CYS A 157 -24.16 -16.32 1.55
N LEU A 158 -23.31 -15.82 2.44
CA LEU A 158 -21.86 -15.85 2.28
C LEU A 158 -21.34 -17.31 2.23
N LYS A 159 -21.80 -18.17 3.14
CA LYS A 159 -21.41 -19.58 3.17
C LYS A 159 -21.89 -20.31 1.92
N GLU A 160 -23.13 -20.08 1.51
CA GLU A 160 -23.69 -20.67 0.30
C GLU A 160 -22.95 -20.21 -0.96
N ALA A 161 -22.72 -18.90 -1.10
CA ALA A 161 -21.96 -18.33 -2.21
C ALA A 161 -20.54 -18.92 -2.28
N ARG A 162 -19.86 -19.08 -1.15
CA ARG A 162 -18.54 -19.70 -1.11
C ARG A 162 -18.58 -21.18 -1.52
N HIS A 163 -19.55 -21.93 -1.02
CA HIS A 163 -19.75 -23.33 -1.40
C HIS A 163 -20.04 -23.46 -2.90
N GLN A 164 -20.89 -22.60 -3.48
CA GLN A 164 -21.13 -22.56 -4.91
C GLN A 164 -19.89 -22.17 -5.72
N LEU A 165 -19.05 -21.27 -5.18
CA LEU A 165 -17.84 -20.81 -5.85
C LEU A 165 -16.77 -21.91 -5.91
N VAL A 166 -16.43 -22.53 -4.78
CA VAL A 166 -15.25 -23.40 -4.66
C VAL A 166 -15.49 -24.75 -3.97
N GLY A 167 -16.74 -25.08 -3.62
CA GLY A 167 -17.09 -26.28 -2.87
C GLY A 167 -16.34 -26.33 -1.54
N ASP A 168 -15.75 -27.49 -1.25
CA ASP A 168 -14.94 -27.74 -0.04
C ASP A 168 -13.48 -27.29 -0.17
N THR A 169 -13.11 -26.57 -1.24
CA THR A 169 -11.74 -26.07 -1.39
C THR A 169 -11.46 -25.05 -0.28
N ALA A 170 -10.47 -25.37 0.56
CA ALA A 170 -10.00 -24.47 1.60
C ALA A 170 -9.59 -23.09 1.03
N PRO A 171 -9.72 -21.99 1.81
CA PRO A 171 -9.29 -20.67 1.38
C PRO A 171 -7.78 -20.62 1.09
N PRO A 172 -7.31 -19.62 0.33
CA PRO A 172 -5.88 -19.39 0.13
C PRO A 172 -5.13 -19.29 1.48
N ASP A 173 -3.96 -19.93 1.58
CA ASP A 173 -3.13 -19.91 2.79
C ASP A 173 -2.21 -18.68 2.78
N TYR A 174 -2.72 -17.57 3.30
CA TYR A 174 -1.95 -16.33 3.44
C TYR A 174 -0.89 -16.40 4.54
N HIS A 175 -1.06 -17.30 5.53
CA HIS A 175 -0.12 -17.39 6.65
C HIS A 175 1.23 -17.94 6.19
N ALA A 176 1.23 -19.00 5.38
CA ALA A 176 2.46 -19.55 4.79
C ALA A 176 3.26 -18.48 4.06
N PHE A 177 2.60 -17.77 3.16
CA PHE A 177 3.21 -16.75 2.34
C PHE A 177 3.76 -15.61 3.20
N ASN A 178 2.96 -15.07 4.13
CA ASN A 178 3.38 -13.97 5.01
C ASN A 178 4.60 -14.36 5.85
N GLN A 179 4.61 -15.58 6.38
CA GLN A 179 5.75 -16.11 7.14
C GLN A 179 7.03 -16.19 6.28
N LEU A 180 6.94 -16.79 5.10
CA LEU A 180 8.11 -17.00 4.22
C LEU A 180 8.63 -15.67 3.66
N THR A 181 7.74 -14.79 3.22
CA THR A 181 8.09 -13.43 2.74
C THR A 181 8.72 -12.59 3.85
N GLY A 182 8.18 -12.64 5.08
CA GLY A 182 8.78 -11.96 6.23
C GLY A 182 10.16 -12.53 6.61
N THR A 183 10.34 -13.85 6.48
CA THR A 183 11.62 -14.53 6.71
C THR A 183 12.65 -14.12 5.68
N ALA A 184 12.29 -14.12 4.39
CA ALA A 184 13.15 -13.73 3.29
C ALA A 184 13.60 -12.26 3.38
N LEU A 185 12.68 -11.36 3.71
CA LEU A 185 12.98 -9.94 3.88
C LEU A 185 13.96 -9.72 5.04
N LYS A 186 13.71 -10.37 6.19
CA LYS A 186 14.58 -10.27 7.38
C LYS A 186 15.98 -10.84 7.11
N ALA A 187 16.06 -11.97 6.41
CA ALA A 187 17.32 -12.60 6.07
C ALA A 187 18.11 -11.80 5.03
N SER A 188 17.44 -11.28 3.98
CA SER A 188 18.08 -10.49 2.93
C SER A 188 18.70 -9.21 3.46
N ARG A 189 18.03 -8.53 4.41
CA ARG A 189 18.57 -7.34 5.09
C ARG A 189 19.94 -7.57 5.75
N ARG A 190 20.23 -8.81 6.17
CA ARG A 190 21.47 -9.17 6.87
C ARG A 190 22.61 -9.58 5.95
N THR A 191 22.34 -9.75 4.65
CA THR A 191 23.36 -10.14 3.68
C THR A 191 24.41 -9.02 3.50
N PRO A 192 25.70 -9.35 3.32
CA PRO A 192 26.75 -8.35 3.17
C PRO A 192 26.44 -7.31 2.08
N GLU A 193 25.97 -7.77 0.91
CA GLU A 193 25.64 -6.90 -0.23
C GLU A 193 24.53 -5.89 0.09
N VAL A 194 23.51 -6.29 0.87
CA VAL A 194 22.44 -5.37 1.29
C VAL A 194 22.94 -4.40 2.35
N ARG A 195 23.71 -4.88 3.34
CA ARG A 195 24.32 -3.99 4.33
C ARG A 195 25.24 -2.95 3.68
N ASP A 196 25.90 -3.28 2.58
CA ASP A 196 26.78 -2.37 1.85
C ASP A 196 26.02 -1.27 1.12
N VAL A 197 24.93 -1.60 0.41
CA VAL A 197 24.07 -0.56 -0.19
C VAL A 197 23.39 0.31 0.85
N LEU A 198 22.99 -0.25 2.00
CA LEU A 198 22.39 0.52 3.09
C LEU A 198 23.39 1.49 3.72
N ARG A 199 24.66 1.11 3.91
CA ARG A 199 25.71 2.04 4.35
C ARG A 199 25.93 3.17 3.34
N ARG A 200 25.98 2.86 2.04
CA ARG A 200 26.09 3.87 0.98
C ARG A 200 24.90 4.84 0.99
N TRP A 201 23.69 4.31 1.14
CA TRP A 201 22.48 5.10 1.27
C TRP A 201 22.54 6.04 2.48
N HIS A 202 22.93 5.52 3.65
CA HIS A 202 23.08 6.31 4.87
C HIS A 202 24.08 7.46 4.70
N THR A 203 25.25 7.18 4.11
CA THR A 203 26.24 8.23 3.80
C THR A 203 25.68 9.28 2.83
N CYS A 204 24.86 8.88 1.85
CA CYS A 204 24.20 9.82 0.95
C CYS A 204 23.20 10.70 1.70
N MET A 205 22.35 10.12 2.55
CA MET A 205 21.39 10.86 3.36
C MET A 205 22.08 11.85 4.30
N ALA A 206 23.16 11.43 4.96
CA ALA A 206 23.93 12.29 5.85
C ALA A 206 24.51 13.51 5.11
N LYS A 207 25.01 13.32 3.88
CA LYS A 207 25.46 14.42 3.00
C LYS A 207 24.30 15.34 2.58
N ALA A 208 23.10 14.82 2.47
CA ALA A 208 21.87 15.59 2.21
C ALA A 208 21.31 16.26 3.48
N GLY A 209 21.95 16.12 4.63
CA GLY A 209 21.53 16.72 5.90
C GLY A 209 20.54 15.90 6.71
N PHE A 210 20.35 14.62 6.38
CA PHE A 210 19.43 13.71 7.06
C PHE A 210 20.17 12.53 7.68
N ASP A 211 19.97 12.29 8.97
CA ASP A 211 20.60 11.17 9.68
C ASP A 211 19.56 10.07 9.97
N TYR A 212 19.62 9.01 9.16
CA TYR A 212 18.80 7.81 9.32
C TYR A 212 19.63 6.56 9.07
N PRO A 213 19.45 5.47 9.85
CA PRO A 213 20.26 4.26 9.70
C PRO A 213 19.90 3.43 8.47
N GLU A 214 18.64 3.47 8.02
CA GLU A 214 18.15 2.78 6.82
C GLU A 214 16.87 3.45 6.26
N PRO A 215 16.49 3.22 4.98
CA PRO A 215 15.34 3.87 4.34
C PRO A 215 14.04 3.73 5.13
N MET A 216 13.77 2.54 5.65
CA MET A 216 12.54 2.28 6.42
C MET A 216 12.46 3.14 7.68
N ALA A 217 13.59 3.39 8.36
CA ALA A 217 13.63 4.24 9.55
C ALA A 217 13.33 5.72 9.23
N ALA A 218 13.70 6.18 8.02
CA ALA A 218 13.30 7.49 7.54
C ALA A 218 11.79 7.56 7.29
N ALA A 219 11.22 6.51 6.69
CA ALA A 219 9.80 6.47 6.35
C ALA A 219 8.86 6.40 7.55
N VAL A 220 9.20 5.64 8.60
CA VAL A 220 8.33 5.46 9.79
C VAL A 220 8.64 6.43 10.93
N SER A 221 9.42 7.48 10.67
CA SER A 221 9.83 8.44 11.69
C SER A 221 8.63 9.17 12.30
N GLU A 222 8.58 9.23 13.64
CA GLU A 222 7.54 9.93 14.41
C GLU A 222 7.36 11.40 14.01
N ARG A 223 8.40 12.02 13.44
CA ARG A 223 8.38 13.41 12.93
C ARG A 223 7.33 13.64 11.84
N TRP A 224 6.88 12.58 11.16
CA TRP A 224 5.90 12.62 10.07
C TRP A 224 4.48 12.31 10.51
N LYS A 225 4.22 12.13 11.82
CA LYS A 225 2.87 11.93 12.36
C LYS A 225 2.11 13.25 12.45
N THR A 226 1.93 13.88 11.30
CA THR A 226 1.14 15.10 11.09
C THR A 226 -0.12 14.77 10.28
N PRO A 227 -1.14 15.66 10.25
CA PRO A 227 -2.31 15.44 9.41
C PRO A 227 -2.00 15.45 7.91
N ASP A 228 -1.06 16.31 7.51
CA ASP A 228 -0.65 16.51 6.12
C ASP A 228 0.88 16.42 5.99
N PRO A 229 1.40 16.07 4.80
CA PRO A 229 2.85 15.97 4.61
C PRO A 229 3.52 17.34 4.74
N THR A 230 4.57 17.40 5.55
CA THR A 230 5.29 18.66 5.78
C THR A 230 6.32 18.93 4.68
N PRO A 231 6.77 20.20 4.48
CA PRO A 231 7.89 20.49 3.58
C PRO A 231 9.17 19.72 3.93
N ALA A 232 9.47 19.56 5.23
CA ALA A 232 10.64 18.82 5.69
C ALA A 232 10.55 17.32 5.38
N GLU A 233 9.36 16.74 5.51
CA GLU A 233 9.09 15.36 5.15
C GLU A 233 9.29 15.12 3.65
N ARG A 234 8.65 15.94 2.80
CA ARG A 234 8.82 15.85 1.35
C ARG A 234 10.29 16.01 0.94
N ALA A 235 11.03 16.92 1.56
CA ALA A 235 12.46 17.06 1.32
C ALA A 235 13.24 15.81 1.72
N THR A 236 12.91 15.20 2.87
CA THR A 236 13.53 13.95 3.35
C THR A 236 13.22 12.78 2.40
N ALA A 237 11.96 12.61 1.99
CA ALA A 237 11.54 11.54 1.09
C ALA A 237 12.18 11.67 -0.31
N ARG A 238 12.32 12.91 -0.82
CA ARG A 238 13.03 13.18 -2.08
C ARG A 238 14.51 12.82 -2.00
N ALA A 239 15.17 13.19 -0.90
CA ALA A 239 16.56 12.81 -0.66
C ALA A 239 16.70 11.28 -0.52
N ASP A 240 15.77 10.62 0.19
CA ASP A 240 15.74 9.17 0.34
C ASP A 240 15.68 8.48 -1.02
N VAL A 241 14.74 8.85 -1.88
CA VAL A 241 14.61 8.27 -3.23
C VAL A 241 15.89 8.48 -4.05
N ALA A 242 16.46 9.68 -4.07
CA ALA A 242 17.70 9.95 -4.79
C ALA A 242 18.88 9.12 -4.25
N CYS A 243 18.95 8.97 -2.93
CA CYS A 243 19.96 8.15 -2.27
C CYS A 243 19.74 6.65 -2.52
N GLN A 244 18.50 6.17 -2.60
CA GLN A 244 18.19 4.79 -2.93
C GLN A 244 18.59 4.46 -4.36
N GLN A 245 18.33 5.37 -5.30
CA GLN A 245 18.72 5.24 -6.71
C GLN A 245 20.24 5.19 -6.85
N SER A 246 20.96 6.15 -6.24
CA SER A 246 22.43 6.22 -6.32
C SER A 246 23.12 5.03 -5.65
N ALA A 247 22.60 4.55 -4.51
CA ALA A 247 23.11 3.37 -3.83
C ALA A 247 22.60 2.04 -4.42
N THR A 248 21.69 2.07 -5.40
CA THR A 248 21.06 0.91 -6.04
C THR A 248 20.33 -0.04 -5.07
N VAL A 249 19.71 0.52 -4.02
CA VAL A 249 19.11 -0.23 -2.90
C VAL A 249 18.11 -1.27 -3.39
N VAL A 250 17.09 -0.85 -4.15
CA VAL A 250 16.03 -1.73 -4.67
C VAL A 250 16.60 -2.89 -5.49
N LYS A 251 17.56 -2.62 -6.37
CA LYS A 251 18.16 -3.63 -7.25
C LYS A 251 18.92 -4.69 -6.47
N VAL A 252 19.78 -4.27 -5.53
CA VAL A 252 20.61 -5.21 -4.77
C VAL A 252 19.77 -5.99 -3.76
N TRP A 253 18.87 -5.31 -3.05
CA TRP A 253 18.03 -5.95 -2.04
C TRP A 253 17.05 -6.94 -2.67
N SER A 254 16.35 -6.57 -3.76
CA SER A 254 15.46 -7.50 -4.47
C SER A 254 16.19 -8.74 -4.98
N ALA A 255 17.42 -8.60 -5.49
CA ALA A 255 18.21 -9.74 -5.94
C ALA A 255 18.63 -10.66 -4.79
N ALA A 256 19.06 -10.09 -3.65
CA ALA A 256 19.41 -10.85 -2.44
C ALA A 256 18.20 -11.58 -1.87
N GLU A 257 17.06 -10.88 -1.75
CA GLU A 257 15.81 -11.47 -1.28
C GLU A 257 15.33 -12.57 -2.23
N SER A 258 15.35 -12.35 -3.54
CA SER A 258 14.94 -13.35 -4.52
C SER A 258 15.76 -14.64 -4.41
N ARG A 259 17.08 -14.56 -4.15
CA ARG A 259 17.91 -15.75 -3.90
C ARG A 259 17.45 -16.52 -2.66
N ILE A 260 17.10 -15.81 -1.58
CA ILE A 260 16.62 -16.41 -0.35
C ILE A 260 15.23 -17.02 -0.56
N GLN A 261 14.33 -16.30 -1.23
CA GLN A 261 12.99 -16.80 -1.53
C GLN A 261 13.04 -18.09 -2.35
N ARG A 262 13.91 -18.20 -3.37
CA ARG A 262 14.07 -19.45 -4.13
C ARG A 262 14.44 -20.65 -3.25
N ARG A 263 15.39 -20.47 -2.31
CA ARG A 263 15.73 -21.54 -1.35
C ARG A 263 14.57 -21.88 -0.42
N LEU A 264 13.85 -20.88 0.07
CA LEU A 264 12.67 -21.11 0.90
C LEU A 264 11.56 -21.82 0.12
N ILE A 265 11.41 -21.53 -1.17
CA ILE A 265 10.47 -22.22 -2.06
C ILE A 265 10.85 -23.70 -2.16
N GLU A 266 12.11 -24.00 -2.48
CA GLU A 266 12.63 -25.37 -2.55
C GLU A 266 12.39 -26.14 -1.23
N GLN A 267 12.62 -25.49 -0.09
CA GLN A 267 12.42 -26.09 1.25
C GLN A 267 10.95 -26.28 1.64
N ASN A 268 10.01 -25.63 0.94
CA ASN A 268 8.59 -25.64 1.28
C ASN A 268 7.73 -26.04 0.07
N ALA A 269 8.29 -26.77 -0.90
CA ALA A 269 7.69 -27.03 -2.20
C ALA A 269 6.26 -27.59 -2.08
N ASP A 270 6.06 -28.69 -1.36
CA ASP A 270 4.74 -29.32 -1.21
C ASP A 270 3.67 -28.36 -0.66
N ARG A 271 4.04 -27.57 0.35
CA ARG A 271 3.13 -26.60 0.98
C ARG A 271 2.76 -25.49 0.00
N LEU A 272 3.76 -24.97 -0.71
CA LEU A 272 3.60 -23.86 -1.65
C LEU A 272 2.85 -24.32 -2.91
N ASP A 273 3.13 -25.49 -3.44
CA ASP A 273 2.39 -26.08 -4.57
C ASP A 273 0.93 -26.32 -4.20
N GLY A 274 0.67 -26.81 -2.98
CA GLY A 274 -0.69 -26.89 -2.43
C GLY A 274 -1.37 -25.52 -2.34
N ALA A 275 -0.65 -24.48 -1.88
CA ALA A 275 -1.18 -23.11 -1.81
C ALA A 275 -1.47 -22.52 -3.20
N LYS A 276 -0.57 -22.73 -4.15
CA LYS A 276 -0.73 -22.30 -5.55
C LYS A 276 -1.91 -22.99 -6.21
N ALA A 277 -2.03 -24.32 -6.08
CA ALA A 277 -3.16 -25.06 -6.61
C ALA A 277 -4.50 -24.61 -6.00
N ARG A 278 -4.54 -24.28 -4.70
CA ARG A 278 -5.71 -23.67 -4.06
C ARG A 278 -6.02 -22.31 -4.69
N LYS A 279 -5.04 -21.40 -4.78
CA LYS A 279 -5.20 -20.08 -5.42
C LYS A 279 -5.77 -20.23 -6.83
N ASP A 280 -5.17 -21.06 -7.65
CA ASP A 280 -5.54 -21.23 -9.06
C ASP A 280 -6.97 -21.76 -9.20
N ARG A 281 -7.44 -22.66 -8.30
CA ARG A 281 -8.84 -23.10 -8.26
C ARG A 281 -9.82 -21.97 -7.92
N TRP A 282 -9.51 -21.16 -6.91
CA TRP A 282 -10.33 -20.01 -6.55
C TRP A 282 -10.43 -19.00 -7.70
N LEU A 283 -9.32 -18.71 -8.37
CA LEU A 283 -9.29 -17.78 -9.50
C LEU A 283 -10.04 -18.32 -10.72
N ALA A 284 -9.86 -19.61 -11.04
CA ALA A 284 -10.61 -20.24 -12.12
C ALA A 284 -12.13 -20.20 -11.86
N ALA A 285 -12.55 -20.48 -10.63
CA ALA A 285 -13.94 -20.39 -10.22
C ALA A 285 -14.50 -18.96 -10.32
N ALA A 286 -13.78 -17.98 -9.81
CA ALA A 286 -14.17 -16.58 -9.87
C ALA A 286 -14.36 -16.09 -11.31
N ARG A 287 -13.42 -16.42 -12.20
CA ARG A 287 -13.51 -16.09 -13.63
C ARG A 287 -14.72 -16.72 -14.30
N ARG A 288 -15.08 -17.96 -13.98
CA ARG A 288 -16.30 -18.61 -14.52
C ARG A 288 -17.55 -17.85 -14.11
N VAL A 289 -17.72 -17.56 -12.81
CA VAL A 289 -18.88 -16.82 -12.30
C VAL A 289 -19.03 -15.47 -12.97
N LEU A 290 -17.94 -14.71 -13.08
CA LEU A 290 -17.95 -13.38 -13.68
C LEU A 290 -18.15 -13.41 -15.21
N GLY A 291 -17.68 -14.46 -15.89
CA GLY A 291 -17.90 -14.67 -17.32
C GLY A 291 -19.37 -14.93 -17.68
N HIS A 292 -20.08 -15.70 -16.86
CA HIS A 292 -21.51 -15.98 -17.07
C HIS A 292 -22.39 -14.73 -16.90
N GLU A 293 -22.06 -13.83 -15.97
CA GLU A 293 -22.77 -12.55 -15.81
C GLU A 293 -22.55 -11.61 -17.01
N GLY A 294 -21.32 -11.53 -17.53
CA GLY A 294 -21.01 -10.70 -18.70
C GLY A 294 -21.71 -11.18 -19.98
N GLY A 295 -21.86 -12.50 -20.14
CA GLY A 295 -22.60 -13.10 -21.27
C GLY A 295 -24.12 -12.94 -21.17
N ALA A 296 -24.68 -12.84 -19.96
CA ALA A 296 -26.13 -12.63 -19.76
C ALA A 296 -26.58 -11.19 -20.05
N HIS A 297 -25.65 -10.24 -20.22
CA HIS A 297 -25.93 -8.83 -20.58
C HIS A 297 -25.59 -8.50 -22.05
N HIS A 298 -25.21 -9.49 -22.87
CA HIS A 298 -25.16 -9.34 -24.33
C HIS A 298 -26.30 -10.16 -24.95
N PRO A 299 -27.41 -9.53 -25.39
CA PRO A 299 -28.32 -10.22 -26.27
C PRO A 299 -27.53 -10.61 -27.53
N ARG A 300 -27.50 -11.91 -27.84
CA ARG A 300 -27.06 -12.38 -29.15
C ARG A 300 -27.97 -11.73 -30.18
N HIS A 301 -27.48 -10.70 -30.87
CA HIS A 301 -28.06 -10.30 -32.13
C HIS A 301 -27.84 -11.46 -33.11
N LEU A 302 -28.86 -12.30 -33.23
CA LEU A 302 -29.06 -13.15 -34.39
C LEU A 302 -29.29 -12.20 -35.57
N SER A 303 -28.27 -12.03 -36.40
CA SER A 303 -28.42 -11.48 -37.73
C SER A 303 -29.02 -12.57 -38.60
N ASP A 304 -30.34 -12.55 -38.76
CA ASP A 304 -30.99 -13.07 -39.96
C ASP A 304 -30.85 -12.00 -41.04
N HIS A 305 -30.01 -12.25 -42.04
CA HIS A 305 -30.11 -11.76 -43.43
C HIS A 305 -29.24 -12.64 -44.34
#